data_AF-Q9A2F3-F1
#
_entry.id   AF-Q9A2F3-F1
#
_cell.length_a   1.000
_cell.length_b   1.000
_cell.length_c   1.000
_cell.angle_alpha   90.00
_cell.angle_beta   90.00
_cell.angle_gamma   90.00
#
_symmetry.space_group_name_H-M   'P 1'
#
loop_
_entity.id
_entity.type
_entity.pdbx_description
1 polymer ?
#
loop_
_entity_poly.entity_id
_entity_poly.type
_entity_poly.pdbx_seq_one_letter_code
_entity_poly.pdbx_strand_id
1 'polypeptide(L)'
;MTTKPSIIPADAALPSLANVKADETMLSHFIDWLGKLAVNLVVAALILAVTFWAAGWAARFMRRTLTRVHRSNPDPTLESFAASLARYAIVAVGLVAVLQQLGVQATSIIAVLGAASLAIGLALQGALSNVAAGVMILLFRPYKVGDFIETATRQGTVKSLDLLFTEIATPDNVKVMIPNSKVFGDVILNYSTHRNRRVDVLFKVPLKTDLVAVLKRLRERAENDARIRQDPAPMIEVTDLSEAYAQAAIRVWTAAADFGPVKTDLMLSAHLLSEDSARTDLPPPRPSKATDPSPAMPGEGEHHNLLALIKPRRSRKATAKPTGVEKK
;
A
#
# COMPACT_ATOMS: atom_id res chain seq x y z
N MET A 1 63.62 96.00 -47.38
CA MET A 1 65.01 95.67 -47.01
C MET A 1 64.94 94.74 -45.81
N THR A 2 65.27 93.45 -45.99
CA THR A 2 66.42 92.75 -45.35
C THR A 2 66.15 92.32 -43.89
N THR A 3 66.39 91.11 -43.36
CA THR A 3 66.93 89.81 -43.81
C THR A 3 66.83 88.83 -42.59
N LYS A 4 66.68 87.53 -42.88
CA LYS A 4 66.88 86.25 -42.10
C LYS A 4 68.02 86.23 -41.04
N PRO A 5 68.28 85.16 -40.21
CA PRO A 5 67.93 83.71 -40.36
C PRO A 5 67.58 82.83 -39.11
N SER A 6 67.08 81.61 -39.42
CA SER A 6 67.04 80.26 -38.75
C SER A 6 67.36 80.07 -37.25
N ILE A 7 66.70 79.13 -36.54
CA ILE A 7 67.14 77.71 -36.38
C ILE A 7 65.97 76.83 -35.84
N ILE A 8 65.93 75.59 -36.32
CA ILE A 8 65.06 74.44 -36.01
C ILE A 8 65.17 73.98 -34.52
N PRO A 9 64.11 73.39 -33.95
CA PRO A 9 64.24 72.04 -33.36
C PRO A 9 63.16 71.12 -33.94
N ALA A 10 63.50 70.01 -34.60
CA ALA A 10 63.90 68.74 -33.98
C ALA A 10 62.82 68.28 -32.99
N ASP A 11 61.85 67.50 -33.52
CA ASP A 11 61.39 66.23 -32.94
C ASP A 11 59.97 65.89 -33.42
N ALA A 12 59.92 65.40 -34.66
CA ALA A 12 58.88 64.46 -35.09
C ALA A 12 59.16 63.09 -34.43
N ALA A 13 58.88 62.98 -33.13
CA ALA A 13 58.96 61.71 -32.41
C ALA A 13 57.68 60.88 -32.64
N LEU A 14 57.77 60.00 -33.64
CA LEU A 14 57.00 58.79 -33.93
C LEU A 14 55.94 58.34 -32.90
N PRO A 15 54.64 58.26 -33.28
CA PRO A 15 53.64 57.45 -32.61
C PRO A 15 53.71 56.00 -33.12
N SER A 16 54.58 55.15 -32.55
CA SER A 16 54.69 53.74 -33.03
C SER A 16 54.85 52.66 -31.97
N LEU A 17 54.91 52.97 -30.66
CA LEU A 17 55.11 51.95 -29.62
C LEU A 17 53.85 51.60 -28.79
N ALA A 18 52.82 52.45 -28.78
CA ALA A 18 51.58 52.19 -28.03
C ALA A 18 50.61 51.26 -28.77
N ASN A 19 50.53 51.38 -30.10
CA ASN A 19 49.57 50.63 -30.91
C ASN A 19 49.96 49.14 -31.09
N VAL A 20 51.26 48.80 -31.08
CA VAL A 20 51.71 47.42 -31.25
C VAL A 20 51.50 46.58 -29.98
N LYS A 21 51.66 47.17 -28.79
CA LYS A 21 51.35 46.50 -27.51
C LYS A 21 49.85 46.34 -27.26
N ALA A 22 49.04 47.28 -27.75
CA ALA A 22 47.59 47.15 -27.72
C ALA A 22 47.12 46.00 -28.62
N ASP A 23 47.76 45.80 -29.78
CA ASP A 23 47.48 44.67 -30.67
C ASP A 23 47.87 43.33 -30.03
N GLU A 24 49.06 43.19 -29.45
CA GLU A 24 49.47 41.91 -28.82
C GLU A 24 48.64 41.54 -27.59
N THR A 25 48.25 42.52 -26.77
CA THR A 25 47.41 42.29 -25.58
C THR A 25 45.96 41.97 -25.94
N MET A 26 45.40 42.63 -26.96
CA MET A 26 44.08 42.28 -27.51
C MET A 26 44.08 40.89 -28.14
N LEU A 27 45.15 40.53 -28.85
CA LEU A 27 45.31 39.22 -29.46
C LEU A 27 45.43 38.11 -28.40
N SER A 28 46.19 38.33 -27.32
CA SER A 28 46.30 37.37 -26.23
C SER A 28 44.96 37.18 -25.49
N HIS A 29 44.22 38.25 -25.25
CA HIS A 29 42.88 38.15 -24.65
C HIS A 29 41.88 37.42 -25.56
N PHE A 30 41.97 37.61 -26.87
CA PHE A 30 41.15 36.91 -27.85
C PHE A 30 41.47 35.42 -27.93
N ILE A 31 42.76 35.06 -27.92
CA ILE A 31 43.23 33.67 -27.88
C ILE A 31 42.80 32.98 -26.58
N ASP A 32 42.91 33.65 -25.43
CA ASP A 32 42.48 33.12 -24.14
C ASP A 32 40.96 32.90 -24.09
N TRP A 33 40.18 33.82 -24.66
CA TRP A 33 38.73 33.69 -24.76
C TRP A 33 38.33 32.52 -25.67
N LEU A 34 38.98 32.38 -26.84
CA LEU A 34 38.81 31.24 -27.73
C LEU A 34 39.21 29.92 -27.07
N GLY A 35 40.31 29.90 -26.30
CA GLY A 35 40.76 28.73 -25.55
C GLY A 35 39.73 28.29 -24.51
N LYS A 36 39.18 29.24 -23.75
CA LYS A 36 38.10 28.96 -22.77
C LYS A 36 36.83 28.44 -23.44
N LEU A 37 36.44 29.02 -24.59
CA LEU A 37 35.31 28.52 -25.37
C LEU A 37 35.54 27.10 -25.89
N ALA A 38 36.72 26.81 -26.43
CA ALA A 38 37.08 25.49 -26.91
C ALA A 38 37.02 24.45 -25.78
N VAL A 39 37.59 24.77 -24.61
CA VAL A 39 37.52 23.89 -23.43
C VAL A 39 36.06 23.68 -23.00
N ASN A 40 35.26 24.74 -22.90
CA ASN A 40 33.85 24.63 -22.52
C ASN A 40 33.03 23.80 -23.50
N LEU A 41 33.29 23.93 -24.81
CA LEU A 41 32.64 23.12 -25.84
C LEU A 41 33.04 21.65 -25.75
N VAL A 42 34.32 21.35 -25.48
CA VAL A 42 34.79 19.98 -25.28
C VAL A 42 34.16 19.36 -24.03
N VAL A 43 34.11 20.09 -22.92
CA VAL A 43 33.47 19.63 -21.68
C VAL A 43 31.97 19.42 -21.91
N ALA A 44 31.29 20.35 -22.57
CA ALA A 44 29.87 20.23 -22.92
C ALA A 44 29.59 19.01 -23.81
N ALA A 45 30.44 18.76 -24.82
CA ALA A 45 30.34 17.58 -25.67
C ALA A 45 30.55 16.27 -24.88
N LEU A 46 31.48 16.28 -23.92
CA LEU A 46 31.74 15.13 -23.05
C LEU A 46 30.54 14.86 -22.13
N ILE A 47 29.96 15.89 -21.50
CA ILE A 47 28.74 15.78 -20.69
C ILE A 47 27.58 15.22 -21.54
N LEU A 48 27.43 15.71 -22.77
CA LEU A 48 26.40 15.26 -23.69
C LEU A 48 26.60 13.78 -24.06
N ALA A 49 27.83 13.36 -24.37
CA ALA A 49 28.16 11.97 -24.66
C ALA A 49 27.84 11.05 -23.46
N VAL A 50 28.24 11.44 -22.25
CA VAL A 50 27.94 10.72 -21.01
C VAL A 50 26.43 10.65 -20.77
N THR A 51 25.70 11.74 -21.02
CA THR A 51 24.23 11.79 -20.87
C THR A 51 23.55 10.79 -21.81
N PHE A 52 23.90 10.79 -23.10
CA PHE A 52 23.30 9.83 -24.05
C PHE A 52 23.68 8.39 -23.73
N TRP A 53 24.91 8.15 -23.28
CA TRP A 53 25.33 6.83 -22.80
C TRP A 53 24.52 6.38 -21.58
N ALA A 54 24.37 7.24 -20.57
CA ALA A 54 23.60 6.98 -19.36
C ALA A 54 22.11 6.78 -19.66
N ALA A 55 21.53 7.59 -20.54
CA ALA A 55 20.13 7.46 -20.95
C ALA A 55 19.90 6.14 -21.70
N GLY A 56 20.82 5.76 -22.59
CA GLY A 56 20.79 4.47 -23.28
C GLY A 56 21.01 3.27 -22.34
N TRP A 57 21.84 3.43 -21.31
CA TRP A 57 22.04 2.42 -20.27
C TRP A 57 20.78 2.26 -19.41
N ALA A 58 20.19 3.35 -18.92
CA ALA A 58 18.98 3.33 -18.12
C ALA A 58 17.77 2.76 -18.87
N ALA A 59 17.58 3.12 -20.14
CA ALA A 59 16.52 2.55 -20.97
C ALA A 59 16.70 1.04 -21.16
N ARG A 60 17.94 0.57 -21.38
CA ARG A 60 18.26 -0.87 -21.44
C ARG A 60 18.04 -1.57 -20.11
N PHE A 61 18.41 -0.93 -19.00
CA PHE A 61 18.18 -1.44 -17.66
C PHE A 61 16.69 -1.60 -17.40
N MET A 62 15.88 -0.57 -17.70
CA MET A 62 14.43 -0.58 -17.54
C MET A 62 13.76 -1.69 -18.38
N ARG A 63 14.16 -1.86 -19.64
CA ARG A 63 13.66 -2.97 -20.48
C ARG A 63 14.03 -4.33 -19.90
N ARG A 64 15.25 -4.49 -19.38
CA ARG A 64 15.71 -5.76 -18.76
C ARG A 64 15.01 -6.08 -17.44
N THR A 65 14.68 -5.07 -16.63
CA THR A 65 13.97 -5.29 -15.37
C THR A 65 12.50 -5.62 -15.62
N LEU A 66 11.82 -4.89 -16.51
CA LEU A 66 10.42 -5.17 -16.82
C LEU A 66 10.23 -6.55 -17.47
N THR A 67 11.08 -6.92 -18.44
CA THR A 67 11.05 -8.26 -19.04
C THR A 67 11.32 -9.40 -18.05
N ARG A 68 12.09 -9.15 -16.97
CA ARG A 68 12.29 -10.12 -15.89
C ARG A 68 11.09 -10.24 -14.96
N VAL A 69 10.42 -9.13 -14.66
CA VAL A 69 9.27 -9.07 -13.75
C VAL A 69 8.00 -9.60 -14.42
N HIS A 70 7.78 -9.28 -15.70
CA HIS A 70 6.62 -9.69 -16.50
C HIS A 70 6.92 -10.89 -17.41
N ARG A 71 7.64 -11.91 -16.91
CA ARG A 71 7.89 -13.13 -17.71
C ARG A 71 6.61 -13.83 -18.20
N SER A 72 5.51 -13.65 -17.47
CA SER A 72 4.24 -14.33 -17.75
C SER A 72 3.30 -13.54 -18.67
N ASN A 73 3.51 -12.23 -18.88
CA ASN A 73 2.71 -11.40 -19.80
C ASN A 73 3.44 -10.07 -20.10
N PRO A 74 4.41 -10.04 -21.02
CA PRO A 74 5.10 -8.80 -21.39
C PRO A 74 4.15 -7.91 -22.20
N ASP A 75 3.81 -6.74 -21.67
CA ASP A 75 3.15 -5.68 -22.44
C ASP A 75 4.23 -4.78 -23.06
N PRO A 76 4.48 -4.89 -24.39
CA PRO A 76 5.52 -4.10 -25.05
C PRO A 76 5.26 -2.58 -24.96
N THR A 77 4.01 -2.17 -24.73
CA THR A 77 3.61 -0.77 -24.57
C THR A 77 4.11 -0.21 -23.24
N LEU A 78 3.92 -0.94 -22.14
CA LEU A 78 4.42 -0.55 -20.82
C LEU A 78 5.95 -0.48 -20.78
N GLU A 79 6.62 -1.47 -21.39
CA GLU A 79 8.08 -1.50 -21.47
C GLU A 79 8.66 -0.32 -22.24
N SER A 80 8.09 -0.03 -23.42
CA SER A 80 8.54 1.08 -24.26
C SER A 80 8.23 2.43 -23.62
N PHE A 81 7.08 2.58 -22.97
CA PHE A 81 6.71 3.81 -22.25
C PHE A 81 7.66 4.08 -21.08
N ALA A 82 7.86 3.11 -20.18
CA ALA A 82 8.73 3.27 -19.01
C ALA A 82 10.20 3.53 -19.41
N ALA A 83 10.70 2.82 -20.42
CA ALA A 83 12.05 3.02 -20.92
C ALA A 83 12.23 4.40 -21.57
N SER A 84 11.21 4.89 -22.30
CA SER A 84 11.23 6.22 -22.92
C SER A 84 11.15 7.33 -21.87
N LEU A 85 10.31 7.17 -20.85
CA LEU A 85 10.20 8.11 -19.73
C LEU A 85 11.55 8.25 -18.99
N ALA A 86 12.20 7.13 -18.66
CA ALA A 86 13.52 7.13 -18.03
C ALA A 86 14.58 7.80 -18.92
N ARG A 87 14.56 7.52 -20.23
CA ARG A 87 15.47 8.15 -21.20
C ARG A 87 15.28 9.67 -21.23
N TYR A 88 14.03 10.14 -21.36
CA TYR A 88 13.74 11.58 -21.45
C TYR A 88 14.06 12.31 -20.14
N ALA A 89 13.82 11.69 -18.99
CA ALA A 89 14.21 12.26 -17.69
C ALA A 89 15.73 12.51 -17.61
N ILE A 90 16.55 11.53 -18.00
CA ILE A 90 18.02 11.67 -17.99
C ILE A 90 18.49 12.70 -19.02
N VAL A 91 17.92 12.69 -20.23
CA VAL A 91 18.25 13.67 -21.27
C VAL A 91 17.91 15.09 -20.82
N ALA A 92 16.77 15.31 -20.15
CA ALA A 92 16.39 16.61 -19.62
C ALA A 92 17.41 17.14 -18.60
N VAL A 93 17.84 16.29 -17.65
CA VAL A 93 18.87 16.65 -16.66
C VAL A 93 20.22 16.94 -17.33
N GLY A 94 20.64 16.10 -18.28
CA GLY A 94 21.90 16.32 -18.99
C GLY A 94 21.89 17.57 -19.88
N LEU A 95 20.75 17.92 -20.48
CA LEU A 95 20.60 19.15 -21.26
C LEU A 95 20.80 20.39 -20.38
N VAL A 96 20.25 20.38 -19.16
CA VAL A 96 20.48 21.46 -18.18
C VAL A 96 21.96 21.58 -17.84
N ALA A 97 22.66 20.47 -17.61
CA ALA A 97 24.10 20.46 -17.31
C ALA A 97 24.94 21.02 -18.46
N VAL A 98 24.60 20.68 -19.72
CA VAL A 98 25.27 21.21 -20.91
C VAL A 98 25.05 22.72 -21.03
N LEU A 99 23.83 23.20 -20.81
CA LEU A 99 23.52 24.64 -20.88
C LEU A 99 24.27 25.45 -19.81
N GLN A 100 24.38 24.91 -18.60
CA GLN A 100 25.20 25.51 -17.55
C GLN A 100 26.68 25.62 -17.95
N GLN A 101 27.23 24.57 -18.56
CA GLN A 101 28.63 24.58 -19.04
C GLN A 101 28.88 25.62 -20.14
N LEU A 102 27.88 25.89 -20.98
CA LEU A 102 27.94 26.91 -22.03
C LEU A 102 27.74 28.34 -21.51
N GLY A 103 27.57 28.52 -20.18
CA GLY A 103 27.37 29.83 -19.57
C GLY A 103 25.94 30.37 -19.70
N VAL A 104 24.99 29.54 -20.15
CA VAL A 104 23.56 29.91 -20.15
C VAL A 104 23.03 29.80 -18.72
N GLN A 105 22.32 30.83 -18.27
CA GLN A 105 21.69 30.83 -16.96
C GLN A 105 20.53 29.83 -16.92
N ALA A 106 20.83 28.59 -16.55
CA ALA A 106 19.84 27.51 -16.52
C ALA A 106 18.78 27.66 -15.41
N THR A 107 18.88 28.68 -14.56
CA THR A 107 17.93 28.96 -13.45
C THR A 107 16.49 29.00 -13.94
N SER A 108 16.22 29.67 -15.07
CA SER A 108 14.86 29.76 -15.63
C SER A 108 14.34 28.40 -16.11
N ILE A 109 15.21 27.55 -16.67
CA ILE A 109 14.85 26.20 -17.13
C ILE A 109 14.60 25.30 -15.94
N ILE A 110 15.46 25.36 -14.91
CA ILE A 110 15.30 24.61 -13.67
C ILE A 110 14.00 25.00 -12.97
N ALA A 111 13.64 26.29 -12.96
CA ALA A 111 12.37 26.76 -12.40
C ALA A 111 11.17 26.14 -13.14
N VAL A 112 11.17 26.14 -14.47
CA VAL A 112 10.10 25.52 -15.28
C VAL A 112 10.04 24.01 -15.08
N LEU A 113 11.18 23.31 -15.09
CA LEU A 113 11.25 21.87 -14.84
C LEU A 113 10.79 21.51 -13.43
N GLY A 114 11.14 22.33 -12.44
CA GLY A 114 10.67 22.18 -11.06
C GLY A 114 9.16 22.33 -10.95
N ALA A 115 8.59 23.37 -11.55
CA ALA A 115 7.14 23.58 -11.59
C ALA A 115 6.41 22.44 -12.31
N ALA A 116 6.94 21.98 -13.45
CA ALA A 116 6.39 20.84 -14.19
C ALA A 116 6.44 19.54 -13.35
N SER A 117 7.56 19.30 -12.65
CA SER A 117 7.72 18.13 -11.77
C SER A 117 6.74 18.14 -10.61
N LEU A 118 6.52 19.31 -10.00
CA LEU A 118 5.51 19.48 -8.95
C LEU A 118 4.10 19.21 -9.47
N ALA A 119 3.75 19.75 -10.63
CA ALA A 119 2.44 19.51 -11.26
C ALA A 119 2.21 18.02 -11.56
N ILE A 120 3.21 17.33 -12.11
CA ILE A 120 3.16 15.87 -12.36
C ILE A 120 3.03 15.11 -11.02
N GLY A 121 3.80 15.50 -10.00
CA GLY A 121 3.75 14.89 -8.67
C GLY A 121 2.37 15.01 -8.02
N LEU A 122 1.76 16.20 -8.08
CA LEU A 122 0.40 16.44 -7.60
C LEU A 122 -0.63 15.64 -8.40
N ALA A 123 -0.47 15.52 -9.72
CA ALA A 123 -1.34 14.69 -10.55
C ALA A 123 -1.25 13.19 -10.18
N LEU A 124 -0.07 12.71 -9.78
CA LEU A 124 0.18 11.32 -9.39
C LEU A 124 -0.04 11.03 -7.90
N GLN A 125 -0.35 12.05 -7.08
CA GLN A 125 -0.49 11.93 -5.63
C GLN A 125 -1.48 10.82 -5.23
N GLY A 126 -2.61 10.71 -5.94
CA GLY A 126 -3.62 9.68 -5.68
C GLY A 126 -3.10 8.25 -5.91
N ALA A 127 -2.33 8.03 -6.99
CA ALA A 127 -1.75 6.72 -7.27
C ALA A 127 -0.68 6.35 -6.23
N LEU A 128 0.20 7.29 -5.88
CA LEU A 128 1.23 7.08 -4.87
C LEU A 128 0.65 6.76 -3.49
N SER A 129 -0.44 7.43 -3.11
CA SER A 129 -1.18 7.14 -1.87
C SER A 129 -1.71 5.70 -1.82
N ASN A 130 -2.23 5.20 -2.94
CA ASN A 130 -2.67 3.80 -3.03
C ASN A 130 -1.52 2.80 -2.91
N VAL A 131 -0.36 3.08 -3.53
CA VAL A 131 0.84 2.25 -3.40
C VAL A 131 1.28 2.20 -1.93
N ALA A 132 1.38 3.36 -1.28
CA ALA A 132 1.80 3.45 0.12
C ALA A 132 0.83 2.67 1.04
N ALA A 133 -0.48 2.85 0.84
CA ALA A 133 -1.50 2.10 1.59
C ALA A 133 -1.39 0.58 1.35
N GLY A 134 -1.15 0.15 0.10
CA GLY A 134 -0.93 -1.26 -0.22
C GLY A 134 0.27 -1.85 0.53
N VAL A 135 1.40 -1.13 0.59
CA VAL A 135 2.57 -1.53 1.36
C VAL A 135 2.24 -1.62 2.86
N MET A 136 1.49 -0.67 3.41
CA MET A 136 1.10 -0.69 4.82
C MET A 136 0.17 -1.86 5.15
N ILE A 137 -0.79 -2.19 4.27
CA ILE A 137 -1.64 -3.38 4.42
C ILE A 137 -0.79 -4.64 4.43
N LEU A 138 0.23 -4.77 3.57
CA LEU A 138 1.11 -5.94 3.54
C LEU A 138 2.01 -6.04 4.79
N LEU A 139 2.44 -4.90 5.33
CA LEU A 139 3.32 -4.81 6.49
C LEU A 139 2.58 -5.14 7.79
N PHE A 140 1.47 -4.46 8.05
CA PHE A 140 0.69 -4.61 9.29
C PHE A 140 -0.35 -5.72 9.23
N ARG A 141 -0.72 -6.17 8.03
CA ARG A 141 -1.70 -7.24 7.77
C ARG A 141 -2.98 -7.12 8.61
N PRO A 142 -3.71 -5.98 8.54
CA PRO A 142 -5.01 -5.83 9.22
C PRO A 142 -6.05 -6.85 8.73
N TYR A 143 -5.86 -7.37 7.51
CA TYR A 143 -6.61 -8.48 6.93
C TYR A 143 -5.73 -9.24 5.92
N LYS A 144 -6.19 -10.43 5.51
CA LYS A 144 -5.48 -11.32 4.57
C LYS A 144 -6.41 -11.78 3.46
N VAL A 145 -5.82 -12.32 2.40
CA VAL A 145 -6.58 -13.01 1.34
C VAL A 145 -7.34 -14.19 1.96
N GLY A 146 -8.63 -14.26 1.68
CA GLY A 146 -9.56 -15.21 2.29
C GLY A 146 -10.40 -14.64 3.44
N ASP A 147 -10.03 -13.50 4.02
CA ASP A 147 -10.81 -12.88 5.09
C ASP A 147 -12.10 -12.25 4.52
N PHE A 148 -13.21 -12.45 5.22
CA PHE A 148 -14.44 -11.69 5.02
C PHE A 148 -14.36 -10.37 5.79
N ILE A 149 -14.30 -9.26 5.05
CA ILE A 149 -14.17 -7.91 5.58
C ILE A 149 -15.34 -7.03 5.15
N GLU A 150 -15.62 -6.01 5.94
CA GLU A 150 -16.49 -4.92 5.58
C GLU A 150 -15.72 -3.60 5.67
N THR A 151 -15.83 -2.84 4.59
CA THR A 151 -15.33 -1.48 4.44
C THR A 151 -16.53 -0.54 4.38
N ALA A 152 -16.34 0.76 4.53
CA ALA A 152 -17.44 1.73 4.57
C ALA A 152 -18.43 1.67 3.38
N THR A 153 -18.02 1.13 2.23
CA THR A 153 -18.90 1.06 1.04
C THR A 153 -19.39 -0.34 0.71
N ARG A 154 -18.64 -1.39 1.07
CA ARG A 154 -18.89 -2.76 0.62
C ARG A 154 -18.34 -3.78 1.59
N GLN A 155 -19.00 -4.94 1.63
CA GLN A 155 -18.57 -6.13 2.35
C GLN A 155 -18.30 -7.29 1.38
N GLY A 156 -17.32 -8.13 1.69
CA GLY A 156 -16.96 -9.26 0.84
C GLY A 156 -15.73 -10.01 1.33
N THR A 157 -15.46 -11.15 0.67
CA THR A 157 -14.24 -11.93 0.91
C THR A 157 -13.10 -11.40 0.06
N VAL A 158 -11.95 -11.12 0.68
CA VAL A 158 -10.74 -10.67 -0.03
C VAL A 158 -10.22 -11.77 -0.93
N LYS A 159 -10.11 -11.50 -2.23
CA LYS A 159 -9.62 -12.45 -3.24
C LYS A 159 -8.16 -12.20 -3.61
N SER A 160 -7.76 -10.94 -3.76
CA SER A 160 -6.38 -10.56 -4.05
C SER A 160 -6.05 -9.18 -3.49
N LEU A 161 -4.76 -8.96 -3.29
CA LEU A 161 -4.17 -7.70 -2.87
C LEU A 161 -3.18 -7.27 -3.96
N ASP A 162 -3.58 -6.29 -4.76
CA ASP A 162 -2.72 -5.69 -5.77
C ASP A 162 -2.04 -4.43 -5.24
N LEU A 163 -1.09 -3.89 -6.01
CA LEU A 163 -0.32 -2.72 -5.61
C LEU A 163 -1.19 -1.50 -5.32
N LEU A 164 -2.25 -1.29 -6.11
CA LEU A 164 -3.11 -0.10 -6.05
C LEU A 164 -4.50 -0.39 -5.47
N PHE A 165 -4.96 -1.64 -5.54
CA PHE A 165 -6.33 -2.01 -5.22
C PHE A 165 -6.40 -3.33 -4.45
N THR A 166 -7.42 -3.45 -3.63
CA THR A 166 -7.84 -4.70 -2.99
C THR A 166 -9.06 -5.22 -3.74
N GLU A 167 -8.99 -6.48 -4.17
CA GLU A 167 -10.13 -7.15 -4.79
C GLU A 167 -10.92 -7.92 -3.72
N ILE A 168 -12.21 -7.61 -3.62
CA ILE A 168 -13.14 -8.37 -2.80
C ILE A 168 -14.22 -8.99 -3.69
N ALA A 169 -14.69 -10.17 -3.32
CA ALA A 169 -15.89 -10.78 -3.87
C ALA A 169 -17.04 -10.56 -2.89
N THR A 170 -18.12 -9.91 -3.33
CA THR A 170 -19.34 -9.79 -2.51
C THR A 170 -19.97 -11.17 -2.26
N PRO A 171 -20.91 -11.29 -1.30
CA PRO A 171 -21.68 -12.53 -1.11
C PRO A 171 -22.38 -13.01 -2.39
N ASP A 172 -22.77 -12.09 -3.27
CA ASP A 172 -23.37 -12.36 -4.58
C ASP A 172 -22.33 -12.70 -5.68
N ASN A 173 -21.07 -12.93 -5.28
CA ASN A 173 -19.94 -13.23 -6.15
C ASN A 173 -19.63 -12.14 -7.20
N VAL A 174 -19.89 -10.87 -6.86
CA VAL A 174 -19.50 -9.73 -7.70
C VAL A 174 -18.09 -9.27 -7.34
N LYS A 175 -17.24 -9.13 -8.35
CA LYS A 175 -15.89 -8.56 -8.22
C LYS A 175 -15.98 -7.06 -7.93
N VAL A 176 -15.43 -6.64 -6.80
CA VAL A 176 -15.33 -5.23 -6.41
C VAL A 176 -13.86 -4.90 -6.20
N MET A 177 -13.38 -3.88 -6.92
CA MET A 177 -12.03 -3.36 -6.78
C MET A 177 -12.04 -2.07 -5.98
N ILE A 178 -11.40 -2.08 -4.81
CA ILE A 178 -11.36 -0.94 -3.90
C ILE A 178 -9.94 -0.36 -3.88
N PRO A 179 -9.75 0.95 -4.09
CA PRO A 179 -8.44 1.58 -3.94
C PRO A 179 -7.86 1.35 -2.53
N ASN A 180 -6.59 0.95 -2.45
CA ASN A 180 -5.95 0.61 -1.17
C ASN A 180 -5.97 1.77 -0.17
N SER A 181 -5.84 3.02 -0.64
CA SER A 181 -5.89 4.20 0.23
C SER A 181 -7.25 4.38 0.90
N LYS A 182 -8.35 3.98 0.24
CA LYS A 182 -9.69 4.01 0.84
C LYS A 182 -9.89 2.89 1.86
N VAL A 183 -9.33 1.70 1.63
CA VAL A 183 -9.45 0.60 2.59
C VAL A 183 -8.64 0.91 3.85
N PHE A 184 -7.40 1.35 3.68
CA PHE A 184 -6.50 1.61 4.81
C PHE A 184 -6.86 2.89 5.58
N GLY A 185 -7.43 3.89 4.90
CA GLY A 185 -7.80 5.17 5.51
C GLY A 185 -9.14 5.17 6.25
N ASP A 186 -9.89 4.07 6.24
CA ASP A 186 -11.23 3.97 6.82
C ASP A 186 -11.32 2.82 7.84
N VAL A 187 -12.44 2.72 8.54
CA VAL A 187 -12.71 1.62 9.49
C VAL A 187 -12.86 0.31 8.73
N ILE A 188 -12.05 -0.68 9.12
CA ILE A 188 -12.07 -2.04 8.57
C ILE A 188 -12.69 -2.96 9.62
N LEU A 189 -13.85 -3.54 9.30
CA LEU A 189 -14.44 -4.60 10.09
C LEU A 189 -13.98 -5.96 9.54
N ASN A 190 -13.13 -6.66 10.28
CA ASN A 190 -12.69 -8.01 9.91
C ASN A 190 -13.50 -9.05 10.71
N TYR A 191 -14.33 -9.82 10.01
CA TYR A 191 -15.17 -10.85 10.61
C TYR A 191 -14.49 -12.22 10.72
N SER A 192 -13.25 -12.35 10.19
CA SER A 192 -12.55 -13.63 10.07
C SER A 192 -11.38 -13.79 11.04
N THR A 193 -10.87 -12.69 11.62
CA THR A 193 -9.75 -12.75 12.57
C THR A 193 -10.08 -13.54 13.83
N HIS A 194 -11.27 -13.29 14.40
CA HIS A 194 -11.72 -13.97 15.62
C HIS A 194 -12.50 -15.23 15.27
N ARG A 195 -12.20 -16.35 15.93
CA ARG A 195 -12.86 -17.63 15.67
C ARG A 195 -14.31 -17.67 16.13
N ASN A 196 -14.61 -16.89 17.16
CA ASN A 196 -15.92 -16.82 17.80
C ASN A 196 -16.63 -15.53 17.39
N ARG A 197 -17.95 -15.60 17.21
CA ARG A 197 -18.79 -14.45 16.89
C ARG A 197 -20.06 -14.50 17.73
N ARG A 198 -20.47 -13.33 18.24
CA ARG A 198 -21.75 -13.20 18.95
C ARG A 198 -22.89 -13.01 17.95
N VAL A 199 -23.94 -13.79 18.11
CA VAL A 199 -25.20 -13.70 17.40
C VAL A 199 -26.19 -12.97 18.29
N ASP A 200 -26.68 -11.83 17.82
CA ASP A 200 -27.72 -11.05 18.49
C ASP A 200 -29.03 -11.18 17.69
N VAL A 201 -30.07 -11.73 18.31
CA VAL A 201 -31.41 -11.85 17.74
C VAL A 201 -32.37 -11.03 18.58
N LEU A 202 -32.91 -9.97 17.98
CA LEU A 202 -33.95 -9.15 18.58
C LEU A 202 -35.31 -9.61 18.05
N PHE A 203 -36.27 -9.80 18.94
CA PHE A 203 -37.62 -10.21 18.61
C PHE A 203 -38.64 -9.44 19.44
N LYS A 204 -39.86 -9.34 18.91
CA LYS A 204 -40.98 -8.64 19.55
C LYS A 204 -42.03 -9.67 19.92
N VAL A 205 -42.57 -9.56 21.12
CA VAL A 205 -43.58 -10.45 21.67
C VAL A 205 -44.81 -9.61 22.01
N PRO A 206 -46.02 -9.97 21.56
CA PRO A 206 -47.25 -9.30 21.99
C PRO A 206 -47.42 -9.37 23.50
N LEU A 207 -47.91 -8.30 24.14
CA LEU A 207 -48.10 -8.26 25.61
C LEU A 207 -49.09 -9.31 26.13
N LYS A 208 -49.93 -9.87 25.26
CA LYS A 208 -50.87 -10.94 25.60
C LYS A 208 -50.20 -12.31 25.76
N THR A 209 -48.99 -12.48 25.24
CA THR A 209 -48.23 -13.73 25.32
C THR A 209 -47.40 -13.74 26.61
N ASP A 210 -47.27 -14.91 27.25
CA ASP A 210 -46.40 -15.08 28.41
C ASP A 210 -44.93 -14.95 28.02
N LEU A 211 -44.38 -13.75 28.22
CA LEU A 211 -42.99 -13.44 27.92
C LEU A 211 -42.02 -14.32 28.72
N VAL A 212 -42.33 -14.65 29.98
CA VAL A 212 -41.44 -15.46 30.82
C VAL A 212 -41.33 -16.86 30.26
N ALA A 213 -42.45 -17.45 29.83
CA ALA A 213 -42.46 -18.76 29.18
C ALA A 213 -41.64 -18.75 27.88
N VAL A 214 -41.79 -17.72 27.04
CA VAL A 214 -41.03 -17.57 25.79
C VAL A 214 -39.52 -17.49 26.05
N LEU A 215 -39.10 -16.64 26.99
CA LEU A 215 -37.68 -16.46 27.32
C LEU A 215 -37.07 -17.75 27.90
N LYS A 216 -37.82 -18.48 28.73
CA LYS A 216 -37.38 -19.76 29.28
C LYS A 216 -37.18 -20.82 28.18
N ARG A 217 -38.17 -20.99 27.30
CA ARG A 217 -38.10 -21.94 26.18
C ARG A 217 -36.96 -21.62 25.20
N LEU A 218 -36.75 -20.33 24.93
CA LEU A 218 -35.68 -19.89 24.06
C LEU A 218 -34.30 -20.10 24.70
N ARG A 219 -34.17 -19.92 26.03
CA ARG A 219 -32.97 -20.29 26.80
C ARG A 219 -32.69 -21.79 26.70
N GLU A 220 -33.68 -22.63 27.02
CA GLU A 220 -33.56 -24.08 26.95
C GLU A 220 -33.13 -24.53 25.54
N ARG A 221 -33.69 -23.92 24.49
CA ARG A 221 -33.29 -24.21 23.12
C ARG A 221 -31.84 -23.81 22.84
N ALA A 222 -31.42 -22.63 23.30
CA ALA A 222 -30.06 -22.16 23.10
C ALA A 222 -29.03 -23.00 23.86
N GLU A 223 -29.36 -23.41 25.09
CA GLU A 223 -28.51 -24.26 25.93
C GLU A 223 -28.37 -25.69 25.35
N ASN A 224 -29.40 -26.19 24.66
CA ASN A 224 -29.38 -27.51 24.02
C ASN A 224 -28.81 -27.53 22.59
N ASP A 225 -28.45 -26.38 22.02
CA ASP A 225 -27.85 -26.32 20.68
C ASP A 225 -26.32 -26.51 20.76
N ALA A 226 -25.82 -27.60 20.20
CA ALA A 226 -24.39 -27.92 20.21
C ALA A 226 -23.48 -26.87 19.53
N ARG A 227 -24.05 -25.98 18.70
CA ARG A 227 -23.31 -24.87 18.05
C ARG A 227 -23.15 -23.65 18.95
N ILE A 228 -23.95 -23.57 20.01
CA ILE A 228 -23.97 -22.45 20.94
C ILE A 228 -23.06 -22.77 22.12
N ARG A 229 -22.22 -21.81 22.46
CA ARG A 229 -21.31 -21.93 23.58
C ARG A 229 -22.04 -21.67 24.89
N GLN A 230 -21.70 -22.48 25.89
CA GLN A 230 -22.20 -22.33 27.27
C GLN A 230 -21.33 -21.38 28.10
N ASP A 231 -20.09 -21.14 27.68
CA ASP A 231 -19.20 -20.15 28.26
C ASP A 231 -18.64 -19.22 27.16
N PRO A 232 -19.04 -17.93 27.14
CA PRO A 232 -20.02 -17.29 28.04
C PRO A 232 -21.46 -17.77 27.80
N ALA A 233 -22.27 -17.79 28.86
CA ALA A 233 -23.63 -18.32 28.84
C ALA A 233 -24.59 -17.50 27.94
N PRO A 234 -25.63 -18.14 27.36
CA PRO A 234 -26.69 -17.45 26.63
C PRO A 234 -27.33 -16.32 27.45
N MET A 235 -27.19 -15.09 26.95
CA MET A 235 -27.76 -13.92 27.59
C MET A 235 -29.12 -13.62 26.97
N ILE A 236 -30.13 -13.45 27.81
CA ILE A 236 -31.48 -13.12 27.40
C ILE A 236 -31.92 -11.91 28.20
N GLU A 237 -32.31 -10.86 27.50
CA GLU A 237 -32.64 -9.56 28.08
C GLU A 237 -33.94 -9.04 27.47
N VAL A 238 -34.77 -8.40 28.29
CA VAL A 238 -35.87 -7.56 27.78
C VAL A 238 -35.27 -6.19 27.53
N THR A 239 -35.27 -5.75 26.27
CA THR A 239 -34.63 -4.51 25.85
C THR A 239 -35.57 -3.32 25.94
N ASP A 240 -36.86 -3.54 25.70
CA ASP A 240 -37.88 -2.49 25.73
C ASP A 240 -39.25 -3.08 26.07
N LEU A 241 -40.10 -2.30 26.73
CA LEU A 241 -41.48 -2.66 27.03
C LEU A 241 -42.38 -1.51 26.61
N SER A 242 -43.04 -1.67 25.47
CA SER A 242 -43.97 -0.70 24.90
C SER A 242 -45.42 -1.03 25.27
N GLU A 243 -46.36 -0.15 24.96
CA GLU A 243 -47.81 -0.35 25.14
C GLU A 243 -48.39 -1.45 24.22
N ALA A 244 -47.71 -1.77 23.12
CA ALA A 244 -48.17 -2.76 22.15
C ALA A 244 -47.40 -4.10 22.18
N TYR A 245 -46.12 -4.08 22.56
CA TYR A 245 -45.26 -5.26 22.55
C TYR A 245 -44.10 -5.14 23.55
N ALA A 246 -43.62 -6.28 24.02
CA ALA A 246 -42.32 -6.40 24.68
C ALA A 246 -41.26 -6.72 23.63
N GLN A 247 -40.10 -6.06 23.69
CA GLN A 247 -38.94 -6.39 22.87
C GLN A 247 -37.92 -7.12 23.74
N ALA A 248 -37.46 -8.27 23.27
CA ALA A 248 -36.43 -9.06 23.92
C ALA A 248 -35.30 -9.38 22.94
N ALA A 249 -34.13 -9.64 23.49
CA ALA A 249 -32.95 -10.05 22.75
C ALA A 249 -32.37 -11.32 23.35
N ILE A 250 -32.01 -12.28 22.49
CA ILE A 250 -31.13 -13.39 22.85
C ILE A 250 -29.77 -13.16 22.20
N ARG A 251 -28.72 -13.25 23.01
CA ARG A 251 -27.32 -13.08 22.60
C ARG A 251 -26.55 -14.34 22.94
N VAL A 252 -26.00 -14.99 21.92
CA VAL A 252 -25.27 -16.24 22.06
C VAL A 252 -23.94 -16.18 21.31
N TRP A 253 -22.95 -16.93 21.76
CA TRP A 253 -21.66 -17.02 21.09
C TRP A 253 -21.56 -18.33 20.31
N THR A 254 -21.09 -18.23 19.07
CA THR A 254 -20.95 -19.37 18.15
C THR A 254 -19.60 -19.30 17.45
N ALA A 255 -19.22 -20.39 16.76
CA ALA A 255 -18.16 -20.31 15.77
C ALA A 255 -18.55 -19.33 14.64
N ALA A 256 -17.57 -18.66 14.04
CA ALA A 256 -17.80 -17.70 12.95
C ALA A 256 -18.52 -18.33 11.74
N ALA A 257 -18.25 -19.61 11.44
CA ALA A 257 -18.91 -20.35 10.36
C ALA A 257 -20.40 -20.64 10.62
N ASP A 258 -20.78 -20.78 11.89
CA ASP A 258 -22.15 -21.11 12.32
C ASP A 258 -23.02 -19.89 12.60
N PHE A 259 -22.43 -18.68 12.57
CA PHE A 259 -23.12 -17.42 12.82
C PHE A 259 -24.43 -17.27 12.03
N GLY A 260 -24.38 -17.49 10.72
CA GLY A 260 -25.55 -17.38 9.84
C GLY A 260 -26.64 -18.41 10.17
N PRO A 261 -26.31 -19.72 10.18
CA PRO A 261 -27.26 -20.76 10.54
C PRO A 261 -27.93 -20.57 11.92
N VAL A 262 -27.15 -20.30 12.96
CA VAL A 262 -27.67 -20.12 14.31
C VAL A 262 -28.58 -18.90 14.39
N LYS A 263 -28.19 -17.76 13.78
CA LYS A 263 -29.01 -16.54 13.76
C LYS A 263 -30.41 -16.80 13.21
N THR A 264 -30.51 -17.45 12.05
CA THR A 264 -31.82 -17.72 11.43
C THR A 264 -32.62 -18.74 12.22
N ASP A 265 -31.99 -19.79 12.77
CA ASP A 265 -32.69 -20.83 13.54
C ASP A 265 -33.28 -20.25 14.83
N LEU A 266 -32.51 -19.40 15.52
CA LEU A 266 -32.98 -18.69 16.72
C LEU A 266 -34.04 -17.64 16.38
N MET A 267 -33.89 -16.90 15.29
CA MET A 267 -34.89 -15.92 14.83
C MET A 267 -36.23 -16.60 14.51
N LEU A 268 -36.20 -17.74 13.82
CA LEU A 268 -37.39 -18.53 13.54
C LEU A 268 -38.00 -19.08 14.84
N SER A 269 -37.18 -19.65 15.73
CA SER A 269 -37.66 -20.19 17.01
C SER A 269 -38.30 -19.10 17.88
N ALA A 270 -37.69 -17.91 17.94
CA ALA A 270 -38.23 -16.76 18.66
C ALA A 270 -39.57 -16.30 18.09
N HIS A 271 -39.73 -16.28 16.77
CA HIS A 271 -41.00 -15.95 16.13
C HIS A 271 -42.09 -16.98 16.47
N LEU A 272 -41.82 -18.28 16.30
CA LEU A 272 -42.82 -19.33 16.58
C LEU A 272 -43.23 -19.37 18.06
N LEU A 273 -42.28 -19.18 18.98
CA LEU A 273 -42.56 -19.11 20.42
C LEU A 273 -43.32 -17.82 20.80
N SER A 274 -43.11 -16.72 20.07
CA SER A 274 -43.86 -15.47 20.32
C SER A 274 -45.34 -15.57 19.95
N GLU A 275 -45.69 -16.42 18.99
CA GLU A 275 -47.08 -16.73 18.63
C GLU A 275 -47.71 -17.68 19.65
N ASP A 276 -47.00 -18.75 20.00
CA ASP A 276 -47.45 -19.76 20.94
C ASP A 276 -46.29 -20.24 21.83
N SER A 277 -46.28 -19.77 23.07
CA SER A 277 -45.28 -20.14 24.07
C SER A 277 -45.30 -21.63 24.44
N ALA A 278 -46.41 -22.33 24.20
CA ALA A 278 -46.56 -23.75 24.49
C ALA A 278 -46.11 -24.65 23.33
N ARG A 279 -45.81 -24.09 22.16
CA ARG A 279 -45.44 -24.84 20.95
C ARG A 279 -44.28 -25.81 21.20
N THR A 280 -44.41 -27.05 20.72
CA THR A 280 -43.41 -28.12 20.91
C THR A 280 -42.73 -28.56 19.61
N ASP A 281 -43.32 -28.27 18.45
CA ASP A 281 -42.86 -28.63 17.11
C ASP A 281 -41.86 -27.61 16.54
N LEU A 282 -40.81 -27.29 17.29
CA LEU A 282 -39.75 -26.42 16.79
C LEU A 282 -38.88 -27.16 15.75
N PRO A 283 -38.50 -26.50 14.64
CA PRO A 283 -37.61 -27.11 13.67
C PRO A 283 -36.26 -27.49 14.31
N PRO A 284 -35.66 -28.63 13.95
CA PRO A 284 -34.38 -29.05 14.51
C PRO A 284 -33.25 -28.08 14.10
N PRO A 285 -32.19 -27.95 14.91
CA PRO A 285 -31.09 -27.06 14.59
C PRO A 285 -30.35 -27.60 13.36
N ARG A 286 -29.96 -26.70 12.45
CA ARG A 286 -29.16 -27.09 11.28
C ARG A 286 -27.79 -27.62 11.72
N PRO A 287 -27.19 -28.56 10.97
CA PRO A 287 -25.86 -29.09 11.31
C PRO A 287 -24.82 -27.97 11.34
N SER A 288 -23.83 -28.11 12.22
CA SER A 288 -22.68 -27.20 12.29
C SER A 288 -21.88 -27.27 10.99
N LYS A 289 -21.42 -26.10 10.53
CA LYS A 289 -20.44 -25.94 9.46
C LYS A 289 -19.01 -25.82 10.00
N ALA A 290 -18.83 -25.68 11.31
CA ALA A 290 -17.53 -25.54 11.92
C ALA A 290 -16.84 -26.90 12.05
N THR A 291 -15.53 -26.93 11.76
CA THR A 291 -14.69 -28.13 11.94
C THR A 291 -14.48 -28.48 13.41
N ASP A 292 -14.61 -27.50 14.31
CA ASP A 292 -14.48 -27.66 15.77
C ASP A 292 -15.65 -26.92 16.49
N PRO A 293 -16.59 -27.64 17.12
CA PRO A 293 -17.80 -27.05 17.70
C PRO A 293 -17.66 -26.45 19.12
N SER A 294 -16.55 -26.62 19.89
CA SER A 294 -16.34 -25.99 21.24
C SER A 294 -15.03 -26.36 21.96
N PRO A 295 -14.47 -25.56 22.91
CA PRO A 295 -14.27 -24.11 22.96
C PRO A 295 -12.78 -23.69 23.16
N ALA A 296 -12.40 -22.48 22.73
CA ALA A 296 -11.41 -21.66 23.48
C ALA A 296 -11.99 -20.28 23.78
N MET A 297 -11.90 -19.85 25.05
CA MET A 297 -11.85 -18.48 25.62
C MET A 297 -11.86 -18.70 27.15
N PRO A 298 -10.74 -18.52 27.87
CA PRO A 298 -10.23 -17.18 28.21
C PRO A 298 -8.77 -16.98 27.77
N GLY A 299 -8.56 -15.95 26.93
CA GLY A 299 -7.26 -15.55 26.37
C GLY A 299 -6.88 -16.33 25.11
N GLU A 300 -7.27 -15.86 23.92
CA GLU A 300 -6.74 -16.35 22.62
C GLU A 300 -5.24 -16.01 22.50
N GLY A 301 -4.41 -16.68 23.31
CA GLY A 301 -2.96 -16.61 23.28
C GLY A 301 -2.44 -17.26 22.00
N GLU A 302 -2.15 -16.44 20.99
CA GLU A 302 -1.06 -16.65 20.01
C GLU A 302 -0.91 -15.52 18.97
N HIS A 303 -1.75 -14.48 18.94
CA HIS A 303 -1.76 -13.56 17.80
C HIS A 303 -0.74 -12.40 17.77
N HIS A 304 0.19 -12.29 18.72
CA HIS A 304 1.29 -11.30 18.66
C HIS A 304 2.70 -11.89 18.88
N ASN A 305 2.92 -13.18 18.62
CA ASN A 305 4.27 -13.75 18.66
C ASN A 305 5.07 -13.44 17.37
N LEU A 306 5.18 -12.15 17.00
CA LEU A 306 6.09 -11.66 15.96
C LEU A 306 7.58 -11.86 16.33
N LEU A 307 7.87 -12.25 17.57
CA LEU A 307 9.24 -12.48 18.09
C LEU A 307 9.61 -13.96 18.26
N ALA A 308 8.69 -14.91 18.07
CA ALA A 308 8.99 -16.34 18.26
C ALA A 308 9.76 -16.98 17.09
N LEU A 309 9.99 -16.25 15.99
CA LEU A 309 10.79 -16.70 14.84
C LEU A 309 12.31 -16.66 15.06
N ILE A 310 12.77 -16.21 16.23
CA ILE A 310 14.17 -16.33 16.65
C ILE A 310 14.28 -17.47 17.68
N LYS A 311 14.02 -18.71 17.25
CA LYS A 311 14.56 -19.87 17.95
C LYS A 311 15.86 -20.28 17.24
N PRO A 312 17.03 -20.27 17.92
CA PRO A 312 18.24 -20.76 17.31
C PRO A 312 18.05 -22.24 16.93
N ARG A 313 18.37 -22.54 15.67
CA ARG A 313 18.40 -23.90 15.10
C ARG A 313 19.15 -24.81 16.07
N ARG A 314 18.43 -25.73 16.75
CA ARG A 314 19.06 -26.75 17.60
C ARG A 314 20.09 -27.49 16.76
N SER A 315 21.35 -27.36 17.16
CA SER A 315 22.50 -28.10 16.65
C SER A 315 22.17 -29.59 16.60
N ARG A 316 22.33 -30.16 15.41
CA ARG A 316 22.22 -31.58 15.11
C ARG A 316 23.31 -32.31 15.90
N LYS A 317 22.98 -32.84 17.08
CA LYS A 317 23.88 -33.75 17.81
C LYS A 317 24.20 -34.92 16.89
N ALA A 318 25.45 -34.98 16.45
CA ALA A 318 26.04 -36.12 15.78
C ALA A 318 25.95 -37.33 16.71
N THR A 319 25.24 -38.36 16.27
CA THR A 319 25.31 -39.71 16.83
C THR A 319 26.70 -40.29 16.48
N ALA A 320 27.66 -40.05 17.36
CA ALA A 320 28.94 -40.74 17.34
C ALA A 320 28.74 -42.18 17.84
N LYS A 321 28.97 -43.12 16.93
CA LYS A 321 29.08 -44.56 17.15
C LYS A 321 30.31 -44.85 18.03
N PRO A 322 30.24 -45.65 19.10
CA PRO A 322 31.45 -46.11 19.78
C PRO A 322 31.97 -47.38 19.07
N THR A 323 33.14 -47.26 18.48
CA THR A 323 34.02 -48.36 18.07
C THR A 323 35.21 -48.44 19.03
N GLY A 324 35.57 -49.64 19.47
CA GLY A 324 36.82 -49.95 20.20
C GLY A 324 36.60 -50.23 21.68
N VAL A 325 36.59 -51.48 22.17
CA VAL A 325 37.69 -52.46 22.32
C VAL A 325 38.57 -52.21 23.56
N GLU A 326 38.57 -53.23 24.43
CA GLU A 326 39.66 -53.78 25.29
C GLU A 326 39.78 -53.51 26.80
N LYS A 327 40.01 -54.66 27.49
CA LYS A 327 40.61 -54.94 28.81
C LYS A 327 39.69 -54.68 30.02
N LYS A 328 39.35 -55.69 30.82
CA LYS A 328 40.20 -56.73 31.44
C LYS A 328 39.38 -57.99 31.73
#